data_AF-A0A434TCA4-F1
#
_entry.id   AF-A0A434TCA4-F1
#
_cell.length_a   1.000
_cell.length_b   1.000
_cell.length_c   1.000
_cell.angle_alpha   90.00
_cell.angle_beta   90.00
_cell.angle_gamma   90.00
#
_symmetry.space_group_name_H-M   'P 1'
#
loop_
_entity.id
_entity.type
_entity.pdbx_description
1 polymer ?
#
loop_
_entity_poly.entity_id
_entity_poly.type
_entity_poly.pdbx_seq_one_letter_code
_entity_poly.pdbx_strand_id
1 'polypeptide(L)' 'METPPPDAPRREHRPRVLKGGTIITGFQNSEISCSLRNQHSQGAELR' A
#
# COMPACT_ATOMS: atom_id res chain seq x y z
N MET A 1 6.22 -17.12 21.94
CA MET A 1 5.52 -16.22 20.99
C MET A 1 4.19 -15.89 21.62
N GLU A 2 3.95 -14.64 22.00
CA GLU A 2 2.64 -14.22 22.54
C GLU A 2 1.56 -14.37 21.47
N THR A 3 0.47 -15.03 21.83
CA THR A 3 -0.72 -15.13 21.00
C THR A 3 -1.39 -13.75 20.99
N PRO A 4 -1.68 -13.16 19.80
CA PRO A 4 -2.38 -11.89 19.76
C PRO A 4 -3.76 -12.01 20.43
N PRO A 5 -4.26 -10.94 21.08
CA PRO A 5 -5.56 -10.95 21.73
C PRO A 5 -6.67 -11.33 20.73
N PRO A 6 -7.72 -12.03 21.18
CA PRO A 6 -8.78 -12.57 20.32
C PRO A 6 -9.49 -11.51 19.48
N ASP A 7 -9.50 -10.26 19.94
CA ASP A 7 -10.13 -9.11 19.28
C ASP A 7 -9.12 -8.21 18.54
N ALA A 8 -7.88 -8.67 18.32
CA ALA A 8 -6.97 -7.95 17.45
C ALA A 8 -7.59 -7.87 16.04
N PRO A 9 -7.74 -6.67 15.45
CA PRO A 9 -8.34 -6.54 14.13
C PRO A 9 -7.51 -7.36 13.15
N ARG A 10 -8.10 -8.49 12.71
CA ARG A 10 -7.49 -9.36 11.71
C ARG A 10 -7.26 -8.50 10.47
N ARG A 11 -5.99 -8.30 10.09
CA ARG A 11 -5.64 -7.51 8.90
C ARG A 11 -6.48 -8.03 7.73
N GLU A 12 -7.30 -7.15 7.19
CA GLU A 12 -8.14 -7.47 6.03
C GLU A 12 -7.24 -7.94 4.88
N HIS A 13 -7.64 -9.00 4.18
CA HIS A 13 -6.86 -9.53 3.08
C HIS A 13 -6.87 -8.53 1.92
N ARG A 14 -5.76 -7.82 1.73
CA ARG A 14 -5.60 -6.82 0.66
C ARG A 14 -5.18 -7.51 -0.65
N PRO A 15 -5.95 -7.38 -1.74
CA PRO A 15 -5.58 -7.95 -3.03
C PRO A 15 -4.23 -7.42 -3.50
N ARG A 16 -3.32 -8.33 -3.85
CA ARG A 16 -2.02 -7.96 -4.41
C ARG A 16 -2.18 -7.54 -5.85
N VAL A 17 -1.43 -6.52 -6.25
CA VAL A 17 -1.35 -6.07 -7.64
C VAL A 17 0.12 -6.01 -8.05
N LEU A 18 0.38 -6.05 -9.36
CA LEU A 18 1.68 -5.72 -9.93
C LEU A 18 1.44 -4.63 -10.97
N LYS A 19 1.65 -3.38 -10.56
CA LYS A 19 1.46 -2.20 -11.41
C LYS A 19 2.60 -1.23 -11.18
N GLY A 20 3.03 -0.53 -12.23
CA GLY A 20 3.84 0.67 -12.07
C GLY A 20 2.99 1.85 -11.60
N GLY A 21 3.61 2.80 -10.92
CA GLY A 21 2.99 4.07 -10.52
C GLY A 21 4.01 5.16 -10.28
N THR A 22 3.53 6.39 -10.12
CA THR A 22 4.37 7.56 -9.86
C THR A 22 3.81 8.32 -8.66
N ILE A 23 4.67 8.63 -7.68
CA ILE A 23 4.34 9.55 -6.59
C ILE A 23 4.63 10.97 -7.09
N ILE A 24 3.61 11.82 -7.12
CA ILE A 24 3.74 13.23 -7.48
C ILE A 24 3.88 14.02 -6.17
N THR A 25 5.08 14.55 -5.89
CA THR A 25 5.37 15.34 -4.67
C THR A 25 5.28 16.84 -4.88
N GLY A 26 5.11 17.31 -6.13
CA GLY A 26 5.04 18.73 -6.49
C GLY A 26 4.78 18.95 -7.97
N PHE A 27 4.38 20.17 -8.33
CA PHE A 27 3.88 20.51 -9.68
C PHE A 27 4.96 20.52 -10.77
N GLN A 28 6.20 20.88 -10.44
CA GLN A 28 7.19 21.20 -11.47
C GLN A 28 8.04 20.00 -11.91
N ASN A 29 8.59 19.17 -10.99
CA ASN A 29 9.54 18.11 -11.36
C ASN A 29 9.67 16.99 -10.30
N SER A 30 8.57 16.66 -9.64
CA SER A 30 8.63 15.88 -8.41
C SER A 30 7.92 14.53 -8.61
N GLU A 31 8.51 13.67 -9.42
CA GLU A 31 7.98 12.34 -9.76
C GLU A 31 8.91 11.24 -9.27
N ILE A 32 8.40 10.34 -8.43
CA ILE A 32 9.13 9.15 -7.96
C ILE A 32 8.44 7.92 -8.54
N SER A 33 9.13 7.20 -9.42
CA SER A 33 8.65 5.91 -9.93
C SER A 33 8.59 4.88 -8.80
N CYS A 34 7.52 4.09 -8.76
CA CYS A 34 7.30 3.08 -7.75
C CYS A 34 6.53 1.89 -8.32
N SER A 35 6.53 0.78 -7.58
CA SER A 35 5.68 -0.37 -7.88
C SER A 35 4.59 -0.51 -6.81
N LEU A 36 3.35 -0.77 -7.20
CA LEU A 36 2.25 -0.99 -6.26
C LEU A 36 2.23 -2.46 -5.84
N ARG A 37 2.25 -2.71 -4.53
CA ARG A 37 2.12 -4.05 -3.93
C ARG A 37 0.67 -4.46 -3.75
N ASN A 38 -0.18 -3.52 -3.34
CA ASN A 38 -1.63 -3.68 -3.21
C ASN A 38 -2.32 -2.33 -3.44
N GLN A 39 -3.62 -2.37 -3.75
CA GLN A 39 -4.45 -1.18 -3.97
C GLN A 39 -5.90 -1.49 -3.57
N HIS A 40 -6.52 -0.58 -2.81
CA HIS A 40 -7.94 -0.60 -2.45
C HIS A 40 -8.51 0.82 -2.42
N SER A 41 -9.81 0.98 -2.16
CA SER A 41 -10.51 2.27 -2.23
C SER A 41 -9.99 3.33 -1.24
N GLN A 42 -9.30 2.91 -0.18
CA GLN A 42 -8.78 3.79 0.87
C GLN A 42 -7.26 3.96 0.81
N GLY A 43 -6.57 3.36 -0.17
CA GLY A 43 -5.12 3.52 -0.29
C GLY A 43 -4.41 2.42 -1.07
N ALA A 44 -3.09 2.52 -1.08
CA ALA A 44 -2.19 1.58 -1.73
C ALA A 44 -0.89 1.45 -0.93
N GLU A 45 -0.29 0.27 -0.98
CA GLU A 45 1.07 0.05 -0.47
C GLU A 45 2.05 -0.01 -1.64
N LEU A 46 3.21 0.64 -1.48
CA LEU A 46 4.26 0.73 -2.48
C LEU A 46 5.43 -0.21 -2.17
N ARG A 47 6.28 -0.42 -3.17
CA ARG A 47 7.51 -1.22 -3.17
C ARG A 47 8.62 -0.45 -3.85
#